data_AF-A0A1V5ACN7-F1
#
_entry.id   AF-A0A1V5ACN7-F1
#
_cell.length_a   1.000
_cell.length_b   1.000
_cell.length_c   1.000
_cell.angle_alpha   90.00
_cell.angle_beta   90.00
_cell.angle_gamma   90.00
#
_symmetry.space_group_name_H-M   'P 1'
#
loop_
_entity.id
_entity.type
_entity.pdbx_description
1 polymer ?
#
loop_
_entity_poly.entity_id
_entity_poly.type
_entity_poly.pdbx_seq_one_letter_code
_entity_poly.pdbx_strand_id
1 'polypeptide(L)'
;MIQSLAAMSAFYFMFWTGGYWGQLFDLPSSGQLYLAATTMALAAIVTTQIGNLFAQRTESGSILKASISSNPLIWIGIAVELIIIAAIVYAPQLQWIFKTAAFPPANWIFLLSWMPSLLLADEVRKAFLRRRRAKGRTEQPSDA
;
A
#
# COMPACT_ATOMS: atom_id res chain seq x y z
N MET A 1 9.10 -2.57 4.48
CA MET A 1 8.65 -2.01 5.77
C MET A 1 7.28 -1.34 5.66
N ILE A 2 7.07 -0.33 4.80
CA ILE A 2 5.78 0.39 4.74
C ILE A 2 4.63 -0.52 4.28
N GLN A 3 4.83 -1.37 3.28
CA GLN A 3 3.81 -2.35 2.84
C GLN A 3 3.41 -3.32 3.97
N SER A 4 4.39 -3.81 4.74
CA SER A 4 4.12 -4.67 5.90
C SER A 4 3.31 -3.92 6.97
N LEU A 5 3.63 -2.65 7.21
CA LEU A 5 2.87 -1.80 8.13
C LEU A 5 1.43 -1.58 7.63
N ALA A 6 1.24 -1.32 6.34
CA ALA A 6 -0.08 -1.17 5.75
C ALA A 6 -0.92 -2.45 5.85
N ALA A 7 -0.31 -3.61 5.56
CA ALA A 7 -0.96 -4.91 5.68
C ALA A 7 -1.36 -5.22 7.13
N MET A 8 -0.47 -5.01 8.10
CA MET A 8 -0.78 -5.16 9.53
C MET A 8 -1.85 -4.18 9.98
N SER A 9 -1.77 -2.92 9.56
CA SER A 9 -2.77 -1.90 9.91
C SER A 9 -4.16 -2.27 9.38
N ALA A 10 -4.25 -2.77 8.14
CA ALA A 10 -5.52 -3.22 7.55
C ALA A 10 -6.08 -4.46 8.26
N PHE A 11 -5.22 -5.41 8.63
CA PHE A 11 -5.60 -6.59 9.41
C PHE A 11 -6.23 -6.20 10.76
N TYR A 12 -5.53 -5.38 11.55
CA TYR A 12 -6.05 -4.91 12.84
C TYR A 12 -7.26 -4.00 12.71
N PHE A 13 -7.32 -3.15 11.68
CA PHE A 13 -8.47 -2.29 11.42
C PHE A 13 -9.77 -3.10 11.25
N MET A 14 -9.70 -4.24 10.56
CA MET A 14 -10.86 -5.14 10.44
C MET A 14 -11.28 -5.73 11.79
N PHE A 15 -10.33 -6.15 12.62
CA PHE A 15 -10.64 -6.67 13.95
C PHE A 15 -11.22 -5.60 14.88
N TRP A 16 -10.67 -4.39 14.85
CA TRP A 16 -11.15 -3.29 15.68
C TRP A 16 -12.56 -2.86 15.30
N THR A 17 -12.87 -2.83 14.00
CA THR A 17 -14.23 -2.55 13.52
C THR A 17 -15.19 -3.73 13.72
N GLY A 18 -14.67 -4.95 13.85
CA GLY A 18 -15.41 -6.18 14.14
C GLY A 18 -15.66 -6.50 15.62
N GLY A 19 -15.35 -5.58 16.54
CA GLY A 19 -15.64 -5.71 17.98
C GLY A 19 -14.43 -6.00 18.87
N TYR A 20 -13.24 -6.20 18.30
CA TYR A 20 -11.99 -6.47 19.04
C TYR A 20 -11.17 -5.20 19.25
N TRP A 21 -11.83 -4.08 19.56
CA TRP A 21 -11.22 -2.75 19.54
C TRP A 21 -10.01 -2.65 20.49
N GLY A 22 -8.86 -2.21 19.97
CA GLY A 22 -7.62 -2.06 20.73
C GLY A 22 -6.88 -3.37 21.05
N GLN A 23 -7.39 -4.52 20.62
CA GLN A 23 -6.71 -5.79 20.85
C GLN A 23 -5.61 -6.04 19.82
N LEU A 24 -4.46 -6.50 20.31
CA LEU A 24 -3.30 -6.89 19.50
C LEU A 24 -2.96 -8.38 19.63
N PHE A 25 -3.42 -9.01 20.72
CA PHE A 25 -3.18 -10.41 21.04
C PHE A 25 -4.52 -11.12 21.22
N ASP A 26 -4.53 -12.45 21.15
CA ASP A 26 -5.72 -13.30 21.34
C ASP A 26 -6.87 -13.03 20.36
N LEU A 27 -6.50 -12.67 19.12
CA LEU A 27 -7.47 -12.49 18.04
C LEU A 27 -7.95 -13.84 17.50
N PRO A 28 -9.23 -13.94 17.07
CA PRO A 28 -9.75 -15.14 16.42
C PRO A 28 -8.87 -15.58 15.24
N SER A 29 -8.42 -16.84 15.28
CA SER A 29 -7.63 -17.47 14.22
C SER A 29 -8.47 -18.19 13.16
N SER A 30 -9.80 -18.13 13.29
CA SER A 30 -10.75 -18.79 12.40
C SER A 30 -12.08 -18.01 12.34
N GLY A 31 -12.95 -18.39 11.40
CA GLY A 31 -14.25 -17.77 11.21
C GLY A 31 -14.25 -16.59 10.23
N GLN A 32 -15.43 -16.04 9.97
CA GLN A 32 -15.65 -15.05 8.92
C GLN A 32 -14.89 -13.73 9.15
N LEU A 33 -14.77 -13.29 10.41
CA LEU A 33 -14.02 -12.08 10.77
C LEU A 33 -12.52 -12.23 10.46
N TYR A 34 -11.93 -13.39 10.79
CA TYR A 34 -10.54 -13.69 10.46
C TYR A 34 -10.31 -13.68 8.94
N LEU A 35 -11.19 -14.34 8.17
CA LEU A 35 -11.11 -14.34 6.71
C LEU A 35 -11.26 -12.92 6.13
N ALA A 36 -12.13 -12.09 6.70
CA ALA A 36 -12.26 -10.69 6.26
C ALA A 36 -11.01 -9.87 6.60
N ALA A 37 -10.39 -10.10 7.76
CA ALA A 37 -9.15 -9.42 8.16
C ALA A 37 -7.96 -9.82 7.28
N THR A 38 -7.81 -11.10 6.95
CA THR A 38 -6.79 -11.55 5.97
C THR A 38 -7.07 -10.99 4.58
N THR A 39 -8.34 -10.88 4.19
CA THR A 39 -8.75 -10.26 2.92
C THR A 39 -8.40 -8.76 2.90
N MET A 40 -8.61 -8.05 4.01
CA MET A 40 -8.19 -6.65 4.15
C MET A 40 -6.66 -6.49 4.05
N ALA A 41 -5.89 -7.41 4.64
CA ALA A 41 -4.44 -7.41 4.53
C ALA A 41 -3.98 -7.65 3.06
N LEU A 42 -4.62 -8.59 2.36
CA LEU A 42 -4.36 -8.84 0.93
C LEU A 42 -4.67 -7.60 0.09
N ALA A 43 -5.80 -6.95 0.31
CA ALA A 43 -6.18 -5.74 -0.41
C ALA A 43 -5.23 -4.56 -0.11
N ALA A 44 -4.70 -4.46 1.12
CA ALA A 44 -3.64 -3.51 1.46
C ALA A 44 -2.35 -3.78 0.70
N ILE A 45 -1.95 -5.05 0.55
CA ILE A 45 -0.79 -5.42 -0.25
C ILE A 45 -0.97 -5.02 -1.72
N VAL A 46 -2.15 -5.27 -2.32
CA VAL A 46 -2.42 -4.85 -3.71
C VAL A 46 -2.41 -3.33 -3.87
N THR A 47 -3.11 -2.60 -2.99
CA THR A 47 -3.15 -1.12 -3.07
C THR A 47 -1.78 -0.47 -2.83
N THR A 48 -0.98 -1.02 -1.92
CA THR A 48 0.39 -0.53 -1.70
C THR A 48 1.33 -0.83 -2.87
N GLN A 49 1.13 -1.93 -3.61
CA GLN A 49 1.88 -2.21 -4.85
C GLN A 49 1.65 -1.12 -5.91
N ILE A 50 0.41 -0.65 -6.05
CA ILE A 50 0.10 0.49 -6.93
C ILE A 50 0.85 1.75 -6.48
N GLY A 51 0.88 2.04 -5.17
CA GLY A 51 1.67 3.15 -4.63
C GLY A 51 3.17 3.04 -4.93
N ASN A 52 3.74 1.83 -4.79
CA ASN A 52 5.14 1.56 -5.10
C ASN A 52 5.46 1.71 -6.59
N LEU A 53 4.54 1.31 -7.48
CA LEU A 53 4.67 1.49 -8.93
C LEU A 53 4.85 2.97 -9.28
N PHE A 54 4.04 3.85 -8.67
CA PHE A 54 4.19 5.29 -8.84
C PHE A 54 5.49 5.81 -8.23
N ALA A 55 5.88 5.36 -7.03
CA ALA A 55 7.11 5.79 -6.35
C ALA A 55 8.37 5.52 -7.20
N GLN A 56 8.47 4.32 -7.77
CA GLN A 56 9.57 3.89 -8.65
C GLN A 56 9.64 4.72 -9.94
N ARG A 57 8.48 5.04 -10.55
CA ARG A 57 8.42 5.92 -11.73
C ARG A 57 9.01 7.30 -11.45
N THR A 58 8.86 7.78 -10.23
CA THR A 58 9.43 9.06 -9.76
C THR A 58 10.81 8.93 -9.15
N GLU A 59 11.46 7.78 -9.27
CA GLU A 59 12.89 7.64 -8.98
C GLU A 59 13.74 8.21 -10.13
N SER A 60 13.25 8.12 -11.38
CA SER A 60 13.90 8.66 -12.57
C SER A 60 13.68 10.18 -12.77
N GLY A 61 12.84 10.83 -11.95
CA GLY A 61 12.54 12.27 -12.02
C GLY A 61 11.53 12.70 -10.93
N SER A 62 11.45 14.00 -10.61
CA SER A 62 10.51 14.51 -9.59
C SER A 62 9.04 14.14 -9.90
N ILE A 63 8.22 13.84 -8.87
CA ILE A 63 6.77 13.57 -8.99
C ILE A 63 6.04 14.68 -9.77
N LEU A 64 6.51 15.92 -9.65
CA LEU A 64 5.94 17.07 -10.35
C LEU A 64 6.35 17.17 -11.84
N LYS A 65 7.37 16.43 -12.26
CA LYS A 65 7.87 16.38 -13.65
C LYS A 65 7.62 15.05 -14.34
N ALA A 66 7.35 13.98 -13.60
CA ALA A 66 6.96 12.70 -14.17
C ALA A 66 5.58 12.83 -14.78
N SER A 67 5.47 12.66 -16.10
CA SER A 67 4.17 12.58 -16.77
C SER A 67 3.50 11.26 -16.40
N ILE A 68 2.75 11.26 -15.29
CA ILE A 68 2.02 10.10 -14.75
C ILE A 68 1.06 9.51 -15.81
N SER A 69 0.65 10.31 -16.80
CA SER A 69 -0.27 9.93 -17.87
C SER A 69 0.38 9.47 -19.17
N SER A 70 1.71 9.44 -19.31
CA SER A 70 2.33 9.20 -20.63
C SER A 70 2.30 7.75 -21.11
N ASN A 71 1.95 6.78 -20.25
CA ASN A 71 1.92 5.37 -20.61
C ASN A 71 0.56 4.73 -20.23
N PRO A 72 -0.34 4.49 -21.21
CA PRO A 72 -1.67 3.95 -20.95
C PRO A 72 -1.65 2.51 -20.40
N LEU A 73 -0.57 1.73 -20.62
CA LEU A 73 -0.47 0.37 -20.08
C LEU A 73 -0.43 0.36 -18.54
N ILE A 74 0.07 1.43 -17.90
CA ILE A 74 0.07 1.54 -16.43
C ILE A 74 -1.36 1.57 -15.92
N TRP A 75 -2.21 2.39 -16.53
CA TRP A 75 -3.60 2.53 -16.14
C TRP A 75 -4.39 1.24 -16.37
N ILE A 76 -4.10 0.53 -17.46
CA ILE A 76 -4.67 -0.80 -17.72
C ILE A 76 -4.22 -1.79 -16.64
N GLY A 77 -2.93 -1.82 -16.29
CA GLY A 77 -2.41 -2.67 -15.22
C GLY A 77 -3.09 -2.42 -13.88
N ILE A 78 -3.19 -1.15 -13.48
CA ILE A 78 -3.87 -0.73 -12.23
C ILE A 78 -5.34 -1.14 -12.27
N ALA A 79 -6.04 -0.92 -13.38
CA ALA A 79 -7.44 -1.31 -13.51
C ALA A 79 -7.62 -2.83 -13.39
N VAL A 80 -6.77 -3.61 -14.05
CA VAL A 80 -6.79 -5.08 -13.97
C VAL A 80 -6.52 -5.56 -12.55
N GLU A 81 -5.51 -5.00 -11.86
CA GLU A 81 -5.22 -5.34 -10.46
C GLU A 81 -6.43 -5.05 -9.55
N LEU A 82 -7.03 -3.87 -9.67
CA LEU A 82 -8.21 -3.46 -8.90
C LEU A 82 -9.42 -4.36 -9.17
N ILE A 83 -9.64 -4.76 -10.43
CA ILE A 83 -10.71 -5.68 -10.81
C ILE A 83 -10.47 -7.06 -10.19
N ILE A 84 -9.25 -7.60 -10.28
CA ILE A 84 -8.92 -8.92 -9.74
C ILE A 84 -9.09 -8.93 -8.23
N ILE A 85 -8.57 -7.93 -7.51
CA ILE A 85 -8.74 -7.88 -6.05
C ILE A 85 -10.21 -7.69 -5.67
N ALA A 86 -10.98 -6.85 -6.37
CA ALA A 86 -12.41 -6.70 -6.12
C ALA A 86 -13.16 -8.02 -6.35
N ALA A 87 -12.79 -8.79 -7.39
CA ALA A 87 -13.33 -10.10 -7.65
C ALA A 87 -12.99 -11.08 -6.52
N ILE A 88 -11.74 -11.09 -6.02
CA ILE A 88 -11.35 -11.93 -4.87
C ILE A 88 -12.12 -11.54 -3.59
N VAL A 89 -12.43 -10.25 -3.42
CA VAL A 89 -13.14 -9.74 -2.24
C VAL A 89 -14.64 -10.04 -2.28
N TYR A 90 -15.27 -9.97 -3.45
CA TYR A 90 -16.75 -10.00 -3.56
C TYR A 90 -17.34 -11.15 -4.37
N ALA A 91 -16.56 -11.87 -5.19
CA ALA A 91 -17.06 -13.01 -5.96
C ALA A 91 -17.04 -14.30 -5.12
N PRO A 92 -18.19 -14.96 -4.87
CA PRO A 92 -18.27 -16.14 -4.01
C PRO A 92 -17.37 -17.31 -4.44
N GLN A 93 -17.20 -17.50 -5.75
CA GLN A 93 -16.37 -18.57 -6.31
C GLN A 93 -14.90 -18.35 -5.95
N LEU A 94 -14.43 -17.11 -6.07
CA LEU A 94 -13.05 -16.74 -5.72
C LEU A 94 -12.86 -16.74 -4.20
N GLN A 95 -13.86 -16.30 -3.43
CA GLN A 95 -13.81 -16.36 -1.97
C GLN A 95 -13.60 -17.79 -1.45
N TRP A 96 -14.25 -18.77 -2.08
CA TRP A 96 -14.10 -20.16 -1.70
C TRP A 96 -12.70 -20.72 -2.00
N ILE A 97 -12.11 -20.32 -3.14
CA ILE A 97 -10.76 -20.73 -3.59
C ILE A 97 -9.69 -20.06 -2.72
N PHE A 98 -9.76 -18.74 -2.56
CA PHE A 98 -8.75 -17.95 -1.85
C PHE A 98 -8.96 -17.91 -0.34
N LYS A 99 -10.03 -18.52 0.17
CA LYS A 99 -10.44 -18.45 1.59
C LYS A 99 -10.50 -16.99 2.06
N THR A 100 -11.19 -16.16 1.29
CA THR A 100 -11.43 -14.75 1.60
C THR A 100 -12.87 -14.53 2.03
N ALA A 101 -13.12 -13.38 2.66
CA ALA A 101 -14.47 -12.94 2.99
C ALA A 101 -14.63 -11.47 2.64
N ALA A 102 -15.85 -11.09 2.23
CA ALA A 102 -16.17 -9.70 1.91
C ALA A 102 -16.00 -8.82 3.15
N PHE A 103 -15.49 -7.61 2.92
CA PHE A 103 -15.44 -6.54 3.91
C PHE A 103 -16.28 -5.34 3.42
N PRO A 104 -16.71 -4.44 4.33
CA PRO A 104 -17.50 -3.27 3.97
C PRO A 104 -16.83 -2.42 2.89
N PRO A 105 -17.51 -2.02 1.80
CA PRO A 105 -16.91 -1.23 0.73
C PRO A 105 -16.27 0.09 1.19
N ALA A 106 -16.75 0.67 2.30
CA ALA A 106 -16.15 1.86 2.91
C ALA A 106 -14.66 1.67 3.28
N ASN A 107 -14.23 0.42 3.57
CA ASN A 107 -12.85 0.13 3.92
C ASN A 107 -11.87 0.33 2.75
N TRP A 108 -12.36 0.39 1.50
CA TRP A 108 -11.53 0.77 0.35
C TRP A 108 -10.93 2.18 0.49
N ILE A 109 -11.64 3.10 1.16
CA ILE A 109 -11.13 4.46 1.41
C ILE A 109 -9.87 4.39 2.27
N PHE A 110 -9.88 3.56 3.32
CA PHE A 110 -8.72 3.32 4.17
C PHE A 110 -7.56 2.71 3.38
N LEU A 111 -7.82 1.71 2.53
CA LEU A 111 -6.80 1.05 1.72
C LEU A 111 -6.18 1.99 0.69
N LEU A 112 -7.00 2.75 -0.05
CA LEU A 112 -6.53 3.69 -1.06
C LEU A 112 -5.76 4.87 -0.43
N SER A 113 -6.03 5.23 0.82
CA SER A 113 -5.29 6.27 1.56
C SER A 113 -3.82 5.89 1.81
N TRP A 114 -3.45 4.61 1.75
CA TRP A 114 -2.05 4.19 1.83
C TRP A 114 -1.23 4.55 0.59
N MET A 115 -1.87 4.68 -0.58
CA MET A 115 -1.19 5.03 -1.84
C MET A 115 -0.47 6.40 -1.77
N PRO A 116 -1.15 7.53 -1.42
CA PRO A 116 -0.47 8.81 -1.30
C PRO A 116 0.51 8.83 -0.13
N SER A 117 0.22 8.10 0.95
CA SER A 117 1.11 8.00 2.12
C SER A 117 2.47 7.38 1.76
N LEU A 118 2.49 6.36 0.89
CA LEU A 118 3.72 5.75 0.36
C LEU A 118 4.53 6.72 -0.49
N LEU A 119 3.87 7.46 -1.38
CA LEU A 119 4.52 8.45 -2.23
C LEU A 119 5.16 9.57 -1.41
N LEU A 120 4.45 10.06 -0.40
CA LEU A 120 4.97 11.07 0.53
C LEU A 120 6.17 10.53 1.31
N ALA A 121 6.09 9.31 1.83
CA ALA A 121 7.19 8.69 2.57
C ALA A 121 8.45 8.52 1.69
N ASP A 122 8.27 8.15 0.41
CA ASP A 122 9.37 8.01 -0.54
C ASP A 122 9.99 9.37 -0.90
N GLU A 123 9.19 10.42 -1.14
CA GLU A 123 9.73 11.76 -1.43
C GLU A 123 10.45 12.34 -0.21
N VAL A 124 9.93 12.12 1.02
CA VAL A 124 10.62 12.50 2.26
C VAL A 124 11.98 11.81 2.38
N ARG A 125 12.03 10.50 2.08
CA ARG A 125 13.28 9.73 2.05
C ARG A 125 14.25 10.30 1.02
N LYS A 126 13.79 10.58 -0.19
CA LYS A 126 14.58 11.19 -1.28
C LYS A 126 15.11 12.57 -0.88
N ALA A 127 14.28 13.41 -0.26
CA ALA A 127 14.66 14.74 0.22
C ALA A 127 15.76 14.66 1.29
N PHE A 128 15.64 13.73 2.25
CA PHE A 128 16.66 13.50 3.27
C PHE A 128 18.00 13.03 2.67
N LEU A 129 17.97 12.11 1.70
CA LEU A 129 19.16 11.63 1.00
C LEU A 129 19.84 12.73 0.15
N ARG A 130 19.06 13.57 -0.56
CA ARG A 130 19.60 14.73 -1.31
C ARG A 130 20.30 15.71 -0.36
N ARG A 131 19.72 16.01 0.80
CA ARG A 131 20.33 16.88 1.83
C ARG A 131 21.63 16.31 2.39
N ARG A 132 21.70 15.00 2.66
CA ARG A 132 22.95 14.35 3.12
C ARG A 132 24.07 14.39 2.08
N ARG A 133 23.75 14.15 0.79
CA ARG A 133 24.74 14.24 -0.30
C ARG A 133 25.26 15.68 -0.51
N ALA A 134 24.41 16.69 -0.35
CA ALA A 134 24.84 18.08 -0.42
C ALA A 134 25.80 18.46 0.72
N LYS A 135 25.58 17.93 1.93
CA LYS A 135 26.43 18.20 3.10
C LYS A 135 27.81 17.50 3.04
N GLY A 136 27.87 16.30 2.45
CA GLY A 136 29.14 15.56 2.26
C GLY A 136 30.05 16.10 1.15
N ARG A 137 29.57 17.02 0.31
CA ARG A 137 30.36 17.62 -0.79
C ARG A 137 31.10 18.90 -0.38
N THR A 138 30.84 19.40 0.83
CA THR A 138 31.46 20.63 1.37
C THR A 138 32.71 20.33 2.20
N GLU A 139 33.02 19.06 2.47
CA GLU A 139 34.16 18.63 3.31
C GLU A 139 35.35 18.04 2.52
N GLN A 140 35.34 18.06 1.18
CA GLN A 140 36.55 17.76 0.40
C GLN A 140 37.37 19.05 0.26
N PRO A 141 38.53 19.19 0.93
CA PRO A 141 39.46 20.27 0.64
C PRO A 141 39.95 20.08 -0.79
N SER A 142 39.96 21.18 -1.53
CA SER A 142 40.69 21.30 -2.78
C SER A 142 42.18 21.23 -2.45
N ASP A 143 42.74 20.03 -2.34
CA ASP A 143 44.18 19.86 -2.23
C ASP A 143 44.79 20.22 -3.59
N ALA A 144 45.49 21.34 -3.57
CA ALA A 144 46.27 21.98 -4.62
C ALA A 144 47.62 21.29 -4.83
#